data_AF-A0A6M0FP01-F1
#
_entry.id   AF-A0A6M0FP01-F1
#
_cell.length_a   1.000
_cell.length_b   1.000
_cell.length_c   1.000
_cell.angle_alpha   90.00
_cell.angle_beta   90.00
_cell.angle_gamma   90.00
#
_symmetry.space_group_name_H-M   'P 1'
#
loop_
_entity.id
_entity.type
_entity.pdbx_description
1 polymer ?
#
loop_
_entity_poly.entity_id
_entity_poly.type
_entity_poly.pdbx_seq_one_letter_code
_entity_poly.pdbx_strand_id
1 'polypeptide(L)'
;METNRPRSVRANYQGIEKLKQAQKDRRAKNEGRLSYAKIAEKIYVEESTVKRFFRGDKVFTENAEMICEVLELTLAEVVDIEDYDQNGTQITLRGDIDEVKSQVDEILELLRKQSGDKTITIRIIKPGSVIIIIDGSNEGLTRIESLFKAGELQEIAGFKVEDIRPEWEERPVNLTQWFDNILTTGWQAANQLLTSSQLALVRSEEIKAGKLINLRADMLSHAVVLLVNLRREDDELPEVEITLRVYPTGDDVYLPPNLKLIVLSENEIFQEVTARSEDRIIQCQLEGEVGEEFTVQLVLGEAIITEDFVI
;
A
#
# COMPACT_ATOMS: atom_id res chain seq x y z
N MET A 1 13.39 -16.15 -32.25
CA MET A 1 12.94 -15.04 -31.40
C MET A 1 12.85 -15.63 -30.01
N GLU A 2 13.89 -15.45 -29.20
CA GLU A 2 13.88 -15.86 -27.79
C GLU A 2 12.81 -15.04 -27.08
N THR A 3 11.80 -15.71 -26.53
CA THR A 3 10.83 -15.11 -25.62
C THR A 3 11.60 -14.51 -24.46
N ASN A 4 11.49 -13.18 -24.26
CA ASN A 4 12.14 -12.45 -23.18
C ASN A 4 11.54 -12.93 -21.85
N ARG A 5 12.10 -14.01 -21.29
CA ARG A 5 11.60 -14.65 -20.08
C ARG A 5 11.94 -13.76 -18.89
N PRO A 6 10.95 -13.34 -18.06
CA PRO A 6 11.22 -12.45 -16.94
C PRO A 6 12.19 -13.11 -15.97
N ARG A 7 13.14 -12.33 -15.44
CA ARG A 7 14.15 -12.83 -14.47
C ARG A 7 13.52 -13.16 -13.10
N SER A 8 12.41 -12.52 -12.78
CA SER A 8 11.65 -12.73 -11.55
C SER A 8 10.16 -12.64 -11.79
N VAL A 9 9.39 -13.43 -11.06
CA VAL A 9 7.92 -13.49 -11.14
C VAL A 9 7.31 -13.47 -9.74
N ARG A 10 6.02 -13.16 -9.66
CA ARG A 10 5.21 -13.24 -8.43
C ARG A 10 3.92 -14.02 -8.70
N ALA A 11 3.41 -14.70 -7.68
CA ALA A 11 2.11 -15.35 -7.79
C ALA A 11 0.97 -14.30 -7.67
N ASN A 12 -0.04 -14.40 -8.53
CA ASN A 12 -1.27 -13.61 -8.39
C ASN A 12 -2.18 -14.23 -7.31
N TYR A 13 -3.28 -13.57 -6.95
CA TYR A 13 -4.16 -14.01 -5.87
C TYR A 13 -4.67 -15.45 -6.10
N GLN A 14 -5.12 -15.76 -7.31
CA GLN A 14 -5.62 -17.10 -7.65
C GLN A 14 -4.51 -18.15 -7.61
N GLY A 15 -3.31 -17.80 -8.06
CA GLY A 15 -2.12 -18.63 -8.00
C GLY A 15 -1.72 -18.97 -6.57
N ILE A 16 -1.77 -18.00 -5.66
CA ILE A 16 -1.53 -18.20 -4.23
C ILE A 16 -2.55 -19.19 -3.64
N GLU A 17 -3.83 -19.08 -3.99
CA GLU A 17 -4.85 -20.02 -3.51
C GLU A 17 -4.64 -21.43 -4.07
N LYS A 18 -4.26 -21.57 -5.35
CA LYS A 18 -3.88 -22.87 -5.93
C LYS A 18 -2.67 -23.48 -5.23
N LEU A 19 -1.62 -22.70 -4.97
CA LEU A 19 -0.44 -23.14 -4.21
C LEU A 19 -0.83 -23.66 -2.82
N LYS A 20 -1.69 -22.92 -2.10
CA LYS A 20 -2.20 -23.33 -0.78
C LYS A 20 -3.06 -24.60 -0.86
N GLN A 21 -3.89 -24.72 -1.89
CA GLN A 21 -4.75 -25.89 -2.07
C GLN A 21 -3.93 -27.13 -2.41
N ALA A 22 -2.97 -27.04 -3.33
CA ALA A 22 -2.05 -28.13 -3.65
C ALA A 22 -1.28 -28.62 -2.41
N GLN A 23 -0.86 -27.71 -1.53
CA GLN A 23 -0.23 -28.06 -0.25
C GLN A 23 -1.17 -28.82 0.70
N LYS A 24 -2.48 -28.52 0.67
CA LYS A 24 -3.52 -29.23 1.45
C LYS A 24 -3.87 -30.58 0.84
N ASP A 25 -3.97 -30.70 -0.48
CA ASP A 25 -4.40 -31.93 -1.16
C ASP A 25 -3.40 -33.07 -0.97
N ARG A 26 -2.10 -32.78 -0.89
CA ARG A 26 -1.08 -33.80 -0.54
C ARG A 26 -1.26 -34.36 0.87
N ARG A 27 -1.84 -33.60 1.80
CA ARG A 27 -2.26 -34.11 3.12
C ARG A 27 -3.38 -35.15 2.96
N ALA A 28 -4.33 -34.92 2.06
CA ALA A 28 -5.43 -35.86 1.79
C ALA A 28 -4.94 -37.14 1.07
N LYS A 29 -3.86 -37.05 0.27
CA LYS A 29 -3.21 -38.21 -0.38
C LYS A 29 -2.31 -39.07 0.53
N ASN A 30 -2.31 -38.84 1.86
CA ASN A 30 -1.40 -39.50 2.83
C ASN A 30 0.11 -39.28 2.58
N GLU A 31 0.50 -38.31 1.74
CA GLU A 31 1.92 -37.95 1.49
C GLU A 31 2.48 -36.98 2.54
N GLY A 32 1.63 -36.52 3.46
CA GLY A 32 1.95 -35.50 4.46
C GLY A 32 1.94 -34.09 3.87
N ARG A 33 1.63 -33.08 4.71
CA ARG A 33 1.71 -31.67 4.28
C ARG A 33 3.17 -31.34 3.95
N LEU A 34 3.43 -30.88 2.73
CA LEU A 34 4.72 -30.27 2.38
C LEU A 34 4.80 -28.90 3.05
N SER A 35 5.46 -28.83 4.21
CA SER A 35 5.76 -27.53 4.83
C SER A 35 6.66 -26.69 3.92
N TYR A 36 6.71 -25.37 4.14
CA TYR A 36 7.63 -24.51 3.40
C TYR A 36 9.08 -25.00 3.50
N ALA A 37 9.50 -25.45 4.69
CA ALA A 37 10.81 -26.06 4.90
C ALA A 37 11.04 -27.31 4.04
N LYS A 38 10.03 -28.19 3.89
CA LYS A 38 10.15 -29.38 3.04
C LYS A 38 10.17 -29.05 1.55
N ILE A 39 9.42 -28.04 1.11
CA ILE A 39 9.48 -27.56 -0.28
C ILE A 39 10.88 -27.01 -0.55
N ALA A 40 11.36 -26.17 0.36
CA ALA A 40 12.69 -25.54 0.31
C ALA A 40 13.83 -26.58 0.25
N GLU A 41 13.77 -27.62 1.09
CA GLU A 41 14.71 -28.74 1.09
C GLU A 41 14.73 -29.48 -0.25
N LYS A 42 13.56 -29.78 -0.83
CA LYS A 42 13.46 -30.52 -2.10
C LYS A 42 14.05 -29.78 -3.30
N ILE A 43 14.03 -28.45 -3.28
CA ILE A 43 14.48 -27.60 -4.39
C ILE A 43 15.77 -26.85 -4.06
N TYR A 44 16.39 -27.14 -2.92
CA TYR A 44 17.65 -26.56 -2.46
C TYR A 44 17.65 -25.02 -2.41
N VAL A 45 16.59 -24.43 -1.86
CA VAL A 45 16.49 -22.98 -1.62
C VAL A 45 16.20 -22.67 -0.15
N GLU A 46 16.37 -21.42 0.25
CA GLU A 46 15.97 -20.95 1.58
C GLU A 46 14.44 -21.02 1.78
N GLU A 47 13.99 -21.40 2.98
CA GLU A 47 12.56 -21.40 3.33
C GLU A 47 11.91 -20.03 3.12
N SER A 48 12.68 -18.95 3.33
CA SER A 48 12.25 -17.58 3.09
C SER A 48 11.87 -17.33 1.63
N THR A 49 12.50 -17.98 0.65
CA THR A 49 12.16 -17.89 -0.77
C THR A 49 10.77 -18.49 -1.04
N VAL A 50 10.48 -19.66 -0.46
CA VAL A 50 9.16 -20.28 -0.57
C VAL A 50 8.09 -19.42 0.10
N LYS A 51 8.36 -18.92 1.31
CA LYS A 51 7.44 -18.02 2.04
C LYS A 51 7.18 -16.72 1.28
N ARG A 52 8.18 -16.15 0.61
CA ARG A 52 8.04 -14.96 -0.24
C ARG A 52 7.10 -15.24 -1.41
N PHE A 53 7.30 -16.33 -2.14
CA PHE A 53 6.44 -16.66 -3.28
C PHE A 53 4.98 -16.89 -2.87
N PHE A 54 4.74 -17.59 -1.76
CA PHE A 54 3.39 -17.80 -1.20
C PHE A 54 2.72 -16.52 -0.65
N ARG A 55 3.47 -15.44 -0.46
CA ARG A 55 2.96 -14.11 -0.07
C ARG A 55 2.72 -13.20 -1.27
N GLY A 56 3.07 -13.63 -2.49
CA GLY A 56 2.99 -12.79 -3.69
C GLY A 56 4.21 -11.88 -3.88
N ASP A 57 5.31 -12.11 -3.16
CA ASP A 57 6.57 -11.39 -3.38
C ASP A 57 7.28 -11.92 -4.63
N LYS A 58 8.02 -11.04 -5.32
CA LYS A 58 8.88 -11.45 -6.43
C LYS A 58 9.95 -12.46 -5.98
N VAL A 59 10.10 -13.53 -6.74
CA VAL A 59 11.19 -14.51 -6.63
C VAL A 59 11.77 -14.79 -8.01
N PHE A 60 12.98 -15.36 -8.09
CA PHE A 60 13.54 -15.78 -9.37
C PHE A 60 12.63 -16.80 -10.06
N THR A 61 12.47 -16.67 -11.37
CA THR A 61 11.54 -17.49 -12.18
C THR A 61 11.85 -18.97 -12.07
N GLU A 62 13.14 -19.34 -12.03
CA GLU A 62 13.59 -20.71 -11.80
C GLU A 62 13.11 -21.26 -10.44
N ASN A 63 13.16 -20.43 -9.38
CA ASN A 63 12.66 -20.84 -8.06
C ASN A 63 11.14 -21.00 -8.06
N ALA A 64 10.41 -20.11 -8.74
CA ALA A 64 8.96 -20.20 -8.86
C ALA A 64 8.54 -21.49 -9.59
N GLU A 65 9.22 -21.85 -10.68
CA GLU A 65 8.98 -23.10 -11.41
C GLU A 65 9.22 -24.32 -10.54
N MET A 66 10.37 -24.39 -9.87
CA MET A 66 10.68 -25.51 -8.98
C MET A 66 9.64 -25.65 -7.85
N ILE A 67 9.14 -24.54 -7.29
CA ILE A 67 8.07 -24.57 -6.29
C ILE A 67 6.76 -25.10 -6.90
N CYS A 68 6.38 -24.65 -8.10
CA CYS A 68 5.17 -25.09 -8.78
C CYS A 68 5.24 -26.58 -9.14
N GLU A 69 6.38 -27.05 -9.68
CA GLU A 69 6.62 -28.45 -10.02
C GLU A 69 6.50 -29.37 -8.80
N VAL A 70 7.09 -28.98 -7.66
CA VAL A 70 6.95 -29.73 -6.39
C VAL A 70 5.50 -29.80 -5.91
N LEU A 71 4.65 -28.88 -6.35
CA LEU A 71 3.23 -28.82 -6.01
C LEU A 71 2.32 -29.34 -7.13
N GLU A 72 2.88 -29.95 -8.19
CA GLU A 72 2.13 -30.47 -9.35
C GLU A 72 1.32 -29.37 -10.08
N LEU A 73 1.86 -28.15 -10.11
CA LEU A 73 1.29 -27.00 -10.82
C LEU A 73 2.25 -26.52 -11.91
N THR A 74 1.70 -25.92 -12.97
CA THR A 74 2.51 -25.18 -13.95
C THR A 74 2.69 -23.73 -13.52
N LEU A 75 3.78 -23.08 -13.93
CA LEU A 75 4.03 -21.68 -13.60
C LEU A 75 2.90 -20.76 -14.10
N ALA A 76 2.38 -21.02 -15.30
CA ALA A 76 1.29 -20.24 -15.90
C ALA A 76 -0.05 -20.36 -15.15
N GLU A 77 -0.22 -21.36 -14.29
CA GLU A 77 -1.40 -21.46 -13.43
C GLU A 77 -1.32 -20.58 -12.19
N VAL A 78 -0.11 -20.08 -11.88
CA VAL A 78 0.23 -19.43 -10.61
C VAL A 78 0.65 -17.97 -10.81
N VAL A 79 1.31 -17.65 -11.91
CA VAL A 79 1.83 -16.31 -12.20
C VAL A 79 1.28 -15.81 -13.53
N ASP A 80 1.14 -14.50 -13.64
CA ASP A 80 1.00 -13.83 -14.92
C ASP A 80 2.42 -13.56 -15.46
N ILE A 81 2.74 -14.08 -16.65
CA ILE A 81 4.09 -14.09 -17.23
C ILE A 81 4.45 -12.74 -17.89
N GLU A 82 3.52 -11.79 -17.91
CA GLU A 82 3.70 -10.49 -18.53
C GLU A 82 4.27 -9.47 -17.53
N ASP A 83 5.24 -8.68 -18.00
CA ASP A 83 6.09 -7.76 -17.25
C ASP A 83 5.30 -6.52 -16.79
N TYR A 84 4.33 -6.69 -15.90
CA TYR A 84 3.49 -5.61 -15.34
C TYR A 84 4.06 -5.10 -14.03
N ASP A 85 5.25 -4.49 -14.05
CA ASP A 85 5.81 -3.98 -12.79
C ASP A 85 5.22 -2.63 -12.34
N GLN A 86 4.32 -1.98 -13.12
CA GLN A 86 3.83 -0.64 -12.76
C GLN A 86 2.37 -0.28 -13.12
N ASN A 87 1.56 -1.17 -13.70
CA ASN A 87 0.22 -0.80 -14.21
C ASN A 87 -0.92 -1.58 -13.53
N GLY A 88 -0.96 -1.63 -12.20
CA GLY A 88 -2.14 -2.14 -11.50
C GLY A 88 -3.26 -1.10 -11.46
N THR A 89 -4.50 -1.54 -11.28
CA THR A 89 -5.65 -0.69 -10.93
C THR A 89 -6.17 -1.10 -9.56
N GLN A 90 -6.38 -0.12 -8.69
CA GLN A 90 -7.06 -0.26 -7.42
C GLN A 90 -8.57 -0.09 -7.61
N ILE A 91 -9.36 -1.03 -7.09
CA ILE A 91 -10.82 -0.95 -6.99
C ILE A 91 -11.19 -1.02 -5.52
N THR A 92 -11.99 -0.06 -5.05
CA THR A 92 -12.50 -0.03 -3.67
C THR A 92 -13.97 -0.44 -3.69
N LEU A 93 -14.30 -1.50 -2.94
CA LEU A 93 -15.64 -2.06 -2.83
C LEU A 93 -16.20 -1.88 -1.42
N ARG A 94 -17.49 -1.59 -1.33
CA ARG A 94 -18.22 -1.61 -0.07
C ARG A 94 -18.75 -3.01 0.22
N GLY A 95 -18.26 -3.66 1.26
CA GLY A 95 -18.70 -4.99 1.67
C GLY A 95 -17.77 -5.66 2.66
N ASP A 96 -18.05 -6.93 2.98
CA ASP A 96 -17.19 -7.78 3.79
C ASP A 96 -16.08 -8.42 2.94
N ILE A 97 -14.86 -8.50 3.47
CA ILE A 97 -13.71 -9.05 2.74
C ILE A 97 -13.86 -10.54 2.43
N ASP A 98 -14.47 -11.32 3.31
CA ASP A 98 -14.64 -12.76 3.10
C ASP A 98 -15.75 -13.04 2.08
N GLU A 99 -16.80 -12.20 2.05
CA GLU A 99 -17.79 -12.19 0.95
C GLU A 99 -17.11 -11.90 -0.40
N VAL A 100 -16.29 -10.84 -0.49
CA VAL A 100 -15.56 -10.50 -1.72
C VAL A 100 -14.64 -11.64 -2.17
N LYS A 101 -13.90 -12.26 -1.24
CA LYS A 101 -13.05 -13.41 -1.54
C LYS A 101 -13.83 -14.61 -2.07
N SER A 102 -15.07 -14.80 -1.62
CA SER A 102 -15.93 -15.90 -2.08
C SER A 102 -16.47 -15.68 -3.50
N GLN A 103 -16.44 -14.45 -4.01
CA GLN A 103 -16.99 -14.07 -5.32
C GLN A 103 -15.92 -13.65 -6.35
N VAL A 104 -14.65 -14.00 -6.11
CA VAL A 104 -13.52 -13.63 -6.99
C VAL A 104 -13.75 -13.99 -8.45
N ASP A 105 -14.34 -15.16 -8.73
CA ASP A 105 -14.59 -15.59 -10.11
C ASP A 105 -15.65 -14.72 -10.81
N GLU A 106 -16.70 -14.32 -10.10
CA GLU A 106 -17.76 -13.45 -10.63
C GLU A 106 -17.24 -12.03 -10.88
N ILE A 107 -16.43 -11.50 -9.96
CA ILE A 107 -15.75 -10.20 -10.10
C ILE A 107 -14.89 -10.22 -11.37
N LEU A 108 -14.06 -11.25 -11.55
CA LEU A 108 -13.19 -11.36 -12.71
C LEU A 108 -13.95 -11.52 -14.03
N GLU A 109 -15.01 -12.33 -14.05
CA GLU A 109 -15.86 -12.49 -15.24
C GLU A 109 -16.46 -11.14 -15.66
N LEU A 110 -16.98 -10.38 -14.70
CA LEU A 110 -17.55 -9.05 -14.95
C LEU A 110 -16.49 -8.07 -15.46
N LEU A 111 -15.35 -7.96 -14.77
CA LEU A 111 -14.27 -7.04 -15.14
C LEU A 111 -13.75 -7.33 -16.55
N ARG A 112 -13.47 -8.60 -16.87
CA ARG A 112 -12.99 -9.03 -18.20
C ARG A 112 -14.02 -8.75 -19.29
N LYS A 113 -15.31 -8.92 -18.99
CA LYS A 113 -16.40 -8.63 -19.92
C LYS A 113 -16.51 -7.13 -20.19
N GLN A 114 -16.44 -6.30 -19.15
CA GLN A 114 -16.60 -4.85 -19.28
C GLN A 114 -15.39 -4.18 -19.95
N SER A 115 -14.18 -4.65 -19.64
CA SER A 115 -12.95 -4.19 -20.27
C SER A 115 -12.74 -4.76 -21.68
N GLY A 116 -13.32 -5.92 -21.99
CA GLY A 116 -12.96 -6.70 -23.17
C GLY A 116 -11.59 -7.37 -23.08
N ASP A 117 -10.94 -7.29 -21.91
CA ASP A 117 -9.61 -7.80 -21.65
C ASP A 117 -9.65 -9.08 -20.81
N LYS A 118 -9.19 -10.18 -21.41
CA LYS A 118 -9.17 -11.51 -20.78
C LYS A 118 -7.99 -11.71 -19.85
N THR A 119 -6.96 -10.86 -19.92
CA THR A 119 -5.75 -11.01 -19.11
C THR A 119 -5.94 -10.50 -17.69
N ILE A 120 -7.08 -9.86 -17.39
CA ILE A 120 -7.32 -9.31 -16.06
C ILE A 120 -7.22 -10.38 -14.98
N THR A 121 -6.41 -10.12 -13.97
CA THR A 121 -6.27 -10.96 -12.77
C THR A 121 -6.34 -10.12 -11.51
N ILE A 122 -6.67 -10.76 -10.38
CA ILE A 122 -6.58 -10.09 -9.08
C ILE A 122 -5.18 -10.35 -8.55
N ARG A 123 -4.43 -9.27 -8.30
CA ARG A 123 -3.12 -9.34 -7.67
C ARG A 123 -3.27 -9.55 -6.17
N ILE A 124 -4.05 -8.69 -5.50
CA ILE A 124 -4.19 -8.68 -4.03
C ILE A 124 -5.60 -8.23 -3.63
N ILE A 125 -6.10 -8.77 -2.51
CA ILE A 125 -7.28 -8.28 -1.79
C ILE A 125 -6.84 -7.89 -0.36
N LYS A 126 -7.12 -6.66 0.08
CA LYS A 126 -6.68 -6.11 1.38
C LYS A 126 -7.86 -5.68 2.26
N PRO A 127 -7.75 -5.80 3.61
CA PRO A 127 -8.77 -5.32 4.55
C PRO A 127 -8.85 -3.79 4.62
N GLY A 128 -10.04 -3.25 4.95
CA GLY A 128 -10.45 -1.84 4.85
C GLY A 128 -11.84 -1.74 4.21
N SER A 129 -12.27 -0.58 3.70
CA SER A 129 -13.14 -0.60 2.49
C SER A 129 -12.46 -1.55 1.51
N VAL A 130 -13.10 -2.64 1.08
CA VAL A 130 -12.38 -3.78 0.51
C VAL A 130 -11.61 -3.35 -0.73
N ILE A 131 -10.28 -3.40 -0.67
CA ILE A 131 -9.42 -2.97 -1.76
C ILE A 131 -8.99 -4.19 -2.56
N ILE A 132 -9.31 -4.18 -3.85
CA ILE A 132 -8.82 -5.15 -4.83
C ILE A 132 -7.80 -4.44 -5.73
N ILE A 133 -6.64 -5.04 -5.91
CA ILE A 133 -5.66 -4.60 -6.92
C ILE A 133 -5.72 -5.59 -8.06
N ILE A 134 -5.99 -5.11 -9.26
CA ILE A 134 -6.06 -5.90 -10.48
C ILE A 134 -4.89 -5.59 -11.41
N ASP A 135 -4.45 -6.61 -12.13
CA ASP A 135 -3.53 -6.50 -13.27
C ASP A 135 -4.28 -6.76 -14.56
N GLY A 136 -3.78 -6.27 -15.69
CA GLY A 136 -4.37 -6.44 -17.02
C GLY A 136 -3.64 -5.60 -18.07
N SER A 137 -4.12 -5.66 -19.30
CA SER A 137 -3.63 -4.76 -20.36
C SER A 137 -3.95 -3.30 -20.05
N ASN A 138 -3.11 -2.37 -20.51
CA ASN A 138 -3.33 -0.93 -20.30
C ASN A 138 -4.69 -0.48 -20.85
N GLU A 139 -5.08 -0.97 -22.03
CA GLU A 139 -6.37 -0.66 -22.66
C GLU A 139 -7.54 -1.14 -21.79
N GLY A 140 -7.44 -2.36 -21.24
CA GLY A 140 -8.45 -2.93 -20.37
C GLY A 140 -8.61 -2.15 -19.06
N LEU A 141 -7.50 -1.78 -18.42
CA LEU A 141 -7.49 -1.04 -17.16
C LEU A 141 -8.00 0.40 -17.33
N THR A 142 -7.52 1.13 -18.35
CA THR A 142 -8.02 2.47 -18.68
C THR A 142 -9.52 2.46 -18.98
N ARG A 143 -10.02 1.40 -19.62
CA ARG A 143 -11.45 1.25 -19.90
C ARG A 143 -12.27 1.05 -18.63
N ILE A 144 -11.81 0.22 -17.69
CA ILE A 144 -12.49 0.00 -16.40
C ILE A 144 -12.64 1.32 -15.64
N GLU A 145 -11.55 2.12 -15.58
CA GLU A 145 -11.56 3.44 -14.98
C GLU A 145 -12.55 4.39 -15.67
N SER A 146 -12.56 4.41 -17.01
CA SER A 146 -13.46 5.25 -17.81
C SER A 146 -14.94 4.89 -17.59
N LEU A 147 -15.26 3.59 -17.48
CA LEU A 147 -16.63 3.12 -17.22
C LEU A 147 -17.12 3.54 -15.83
N PHE A 148 -16.24 3.50 -14.82
CA PHE A 148 -16.59 4.01 -13.49
C PHE A 148 -16.85 5.52 -13.52
N LYS A 149 -15.96 6.31 -14.15
CA LYS A 149 -16.12 7.77 -14.30
C LYS A 149 -17.38 8.16 -15.09
N ALA A 150 -17.79 7.32 -16.05
CA ALA A 150 -19.03 7.50 -16.81
C ALA A 150 -20.31 7.10 -16.04
N GLY A 151 -20.18 6.51 -14.84
CA GLY A 151 -21.31 5.99 -14.08
C GLY A 151 -21.82 4.62 -14.54
N GLU A 152 -21.09 3.93 -15.42
CA GLU A 152 -21.50 2.64 -16.03
C GLU A 152 -21.02 1.42 -15.23
N LEU A 153 -20.03 1.58 -14.35
CA LEU A 153 -19.48 0.52 -13.50
C LEU A 153 -19.57 0.90 -12.00
N GLN A 154 -20.79 1.00 -11.48
CA GLN A 154 -21.04 1.39 -10.08
C GLN A 154 -21.21 0.20 -9.12
N GLU A 155 -21.29 -1.01 -9.67
CA GLU A 155 -21.46 -2.25 -8.93
C GLU A 155 -20.68 -3.37 -9.61
N ILE A 156 -20.00 -4.20 -8.82
CA ILE A 156 -19.27 -5.39 -9.28
C ILE A 156 -19.70 -6.55 -8.39
N ALA A 157 -20.32 -7.59 -8.98
CA ALA A 157 -20.77 -8.79 -8.26
C ALA A 157 -21.59 -8.46 -6.99
N GLY A 158 -22.55 -7.53 -7.07
CA GLY A 158 -23.35 -7.12 -5.91
C GLY A 158 -22.66 -6.16 -4.94
N PHE A 159 -21.35 -5.90 -5.09
CA PHE A 159 -20.63 -4.92 -4.28
C PHE A 159 -20.64 -3.55 -4.93
N LYS A 160 -21.06 -2.53 -4.18
CA LYS A 160 -20.99 -1.14 -4.64
C LYS A 160 -19.52 -0.75 -4.83
N VAL A 161 -19.21 -0.22 -6.01
CA VAL A 161 -17.90 0.36 -6.31
C VAL A 161 -17.86 1.77 -5.71
N GLU A 162 -16.95 1.99 -4.77
CA GLU A 162 -16.71 3.30 -4.19
C GLU A 162 -15.72 4.11 -5.03
N ASP A 163 -14.78 3.42 -5.69
CA ASP A 163 -13.68 4.05 -6.43
C ASP A 163 -12.92 3.07 -7.33
N ILE A 164 -12.37 3.58 -8.43
CA ILE A 164 -11.48 2.88 -9.36
C ILE A 164 -10.39 3.85 -9.83
N ARG A 165 -9.12 3.45 -9.69
CA ARG A 165 -7.97 4.30 -10.03
C ARG A 165 -6.68 3.51 -10.26
N PRO A 166 -5.65 4.09 -10.88
CA PRO A 166 -4.33 3.46 -10.96
C PRO A 166 -3.74 3.15 -9.58
N GLU A 167 -3.02 2.02 -9.44
CA GLU A 167 -2.42 1.57 -8.17
C GLU A 167 -1.36 2.54 -7.62
N TRP A 168 -0.72 3.33 -8.50
CA TRP A 168 0.27 4.34 -8.13
C TRP A 168 -0.34 5.67 -7.68
N GLU A 169 -1.67 5.81 -7.74
CA GLU A 169 -2.38 6.99 -7.23
C GLU A 169 -2.77 6.71 -5.77
N GLU A 170 -2.00 7.21 -4.79
CA GLU A 170 -2.34 7.08 -3.37
C GLU A 170 -3.57 7.96 -3.04
N ARG A 171 -4.38 7.60 -2.03
CA ARG A 171 -5.50 8.49 -1.63
C ARG A 171 -4.91 9.57 -0.74
N PRO A 172 -5.41 10.82 -0.84
CA PRO A 172 -5.21 11.74 0.25
C PRO A 172 -5.72 11.10 1.54
N VAL A 173 -4.91 11.16 2.57
CA VAL A 173 -5.24 10.69 3.91
C VAL A 173 -6.38 11.54 4.44
N ASN A 174 -7.53 10.92 4.70
CA ASN A 174 -8.69 11.62 5.24
C ASN A 174 -8.51 11.86 6.75
N LEU A 175 -8.29 13.12 7.11
CA LEU A 175 -8.03 13.55 8.48
C LEU A 175 -9.30 13.57 9.33
N THR A 176 -10.47 13.85 8.74
CA THR A 176 -11.75 13.77 9.46
C THR A 176 -11.99 12.38 10.07
N GLN A 177 -11.61 11.30 9.39
CA GLN A 177 -11.74 9.93 9.92
C GLN A 177 -10.91 9.69 11.20
N TRP A 178 -9.88 10.49 11.45
CA TRP A 178 -9.02 10.33 12.62
C TRP A 178 -9.67 10.82 13.91
N PHE A 179 -10.70 11.68 13.84
CA PHE A 179 -11.52 12.01 15.01
C PHE A 179 -12.26 10.77 15.55
N ASP A 180 -12.61 9.83 14.67
CA ASP A 180 -13.20 8.53 15.02
C ASP A 180 -12.15 7.43 15.31
N ASN A 181 -10.87 7.80 15.47
CA ASN A 181 -9.72 6.88 15.63
C ASN A 181 -9.55 5.87 14.48
N ILE A 182 -10.02 6.19 13.28
CA ILE A 182 -9.83 5.36 12.08
C ILE A 182 -8.58 5.86 11.36
N LEU A 183 -7.46 5.13 11.50
CA LEU A 183 -6.19 5.48 10.86
C LEU A 183 -6.01 4.75 9.51
N THR A 184 -5.52 5.48 8.51
CA THR A 184 -5.18 4.94 7.18
C THR A 184 -3.93 4.06 7.23
N THR A 185 -3.80 3.12 6.30
CA THR A 185 -2.65 2.21 6.21
C THR A 185 -1.32 3.00 6.21
N GLY A 186 -0.39 2.62 7.09
CA GLY A 186 0.92 3.29 7.25
C GLY A 186 0.95 4.34 8.38
N TRP A 187 -0.20 4.77 8.87
CA TRP A 187 -0.33 5.67 10.01
C TRP A 187 -0.58 4.90 11.30
N GLN A 188 0.07 5.32 12.39
CA GLN A 188 0.00 4.65 13.69
C GLN A 188 0.15 5.65 14.85
N ALA A 189 -0.16 5.22 16.07
CA ALA A 189 -0.07 6.09 17.24
C ALA A 189 1.36 6.53 17.53
N ALA A 190 1.55 7.78 17.96
CA ALA A 190 2.87 8.35 18.21
C ALA A 190 3.69 7.59 19.28
N ASN A 191 3.02 6.96 20.25
CA ASN A 191 3.67 6.12 21.27
C ASN A 191 4.31 4.84 20.72
N GLN A 192 4.01 4.46 19.47
CA GLN A 192 4.65 3.35 18.77
C GLN A 192 5.85 3.81 17.93
N LEU A 193 6.01 5.12 17.71
CA LEU A 193 7.01 5.70 16.81
C LEU A 193 8.11 6.46 17.55
N LEU A 194 7.77 7.11 18.65
CA LEU A 194 8.67 8.00 19.38
C LEU A 194 9.24 7.35 20.65
N THR A 195 10.45 7.75 21.02
CA THR A 195 11.08 7.40 22.30
C THR A 195 10.38 8.09 23.48
N SER A 196 10.60 7.61 24.71
CA SER A 196 10.00 8.21 25.91
C SER A 196 10.38 9.69 26.12
N SER A 197 11.58 10.09 25.73
CA SER A 197 12.04 11.48 25.81
C SER A 197 11.38 12.36 24.76
N GLN A 198 11.17 11.85 23.55
CA GLN A 198 10.43 12.54 22.49
C GLN A 198 8.94 12.64 22.82
N LEU A 199 8.34 11.58 23.37
CA LEU A 199 6.96 11.60 23.83
C LEU A 199 6.73 12.67 24.90
N ALA A 200 7.71 12.92 25.77
CA ALA A 200 7.61 13.99 26.76
C ALA A 200 7.48 15.39 26.14
N LEU A 201 7.98 15.60 24.92
CA LEU A 201 7.89 16.88 24.19
C LEU A 201 6.50 17.12 23.57
N VAL A 202 5.65 16.09 23.50
CA VAL A 202 4.32 16.15 22.85
C VAL A 202 3.17 15.73 23.76
N ARG A 203 3.46 15.43 25.03
CA ARG A 203 2.50 14.92 26.04
C ARG A 203 1.27 15.80 26.31
N SER A 204 1.30 17.07 25.92
CA SER A 204 0.21 18.03 26.16
C SER A 204 -0.79 18.14 25.00
N GLU A 205 -0.59 17.42 23.90
CA GLU A 205 -1.43 17.53 22.71
C GLU A 205 -2.02 16.17 22.32
N GLU A 206 -3.27 16.16 21.83
CA GLU A 206 -3.88 14.97 21.25
C GLU A 206 -3.26 14.68 19.88
N ILE A 207 -2.07 14.08 19.89
CA ILE A 207 -1.48 13.55 18.67
C ILE A 207 -2.39 12.46 18.13
N LYS A 208 -2.90 12.64 16.92
CA LYS A 208 -3.82 11.69 16.29
C LYS A 208 -3.05 10.54 15.65
N ALA A 209 -2.02 10.83 14.86
CA ALA A 209 -1.20 9.78 14.26
C ALA A 209 0.20 10.25 13.85
N GLY A 210 1.04 9.28 13.51
CA GLY A 210 2.31 9.50 12.85
C GLY A 210 2.64 8.40 11.85
N LYS A 211 3.62 8.67 10.99
CA LYS A 211 4.13 7.76 9.96
C LYS A 211 5.66 7.77 9.99
N LEU A 212 6.26 6.58 9.95
CA LEU A 212 7.70 6.41 9.79
C LEU A 212 8.06 6.58 8.32
N ILE A 213 8.91 7.56 8.02
CA ILE A 213 9.34 7.91 6.67
C ILE A 213 10.82 7.59 6.53
N ASN A 214 11.17 6.80 5.52
CA ASN A 214 12.55 6.50 5.18
C ASN A 214 12.98 7.33 3.98
N LEU A 215 13.80 8.34 4.22
CA LEU A 215 14.39 9.22 3.20
C LEU A 215 15.71 8.60 2.73
N ARG A 216 15.75 8.13 1.49
CA ARG A 216 16.97 7.59 0.88
C ARG A 216 17.72 8.71 0.16
N ALA A 217 18.70 9.29 0.85
CA ALA A 217 19.54 10.36 0.32
C ALA A 217 21.01 9.97 0.44
N ASP A 218 21.84 10.32 -0.56
CA ASP A 218 23.30 10.14 -0.52
C ASP A 218 23.77 8.71 -0.19
N MET A 219 23.09 7.69 -0.73
CA MET A 219 23.34 6.26 -0.47
C MET A 219 23.10 5.81 0.98
N LEU A 220 22.59 6.70 1.84
CA LEU A 220 22.20 6.44 3.22
C LEU A 220 20.67 6.49 3.36
N SER A 221 20.14 5.80 4.37
CA SER A 221 18.72 5.88 4.72
C SER A 221 18.59 6.70 6.00
N HIS A 222 17.96 7.86 5.91
CA HIS A 222 17.58 8.69 7.05
C HIS A 222 16.12 8.44 7.39
N ALA A 223 15.86 7.92 8.59
CA ALA A 223 14.50 7.66 9.05
C ALA A 223 14.02 8.81 9.93
N VAL A 224 12.86 9.37 9.60
CA VAL A 224 12.18 10.42 10.37
C VAL A 224 10.73 10.02 10.63
N VAL A 225 10.11 10.61 11.65
CA VAL A 225 8.70 10.43 11.94
C VAL A 225 7.97 11.72 11.62
N LEU A 226 6.98 11.66 10.72
CA LEU A 226 6.00 12.72 10.53
C LEU A 226 4.84 12.48 11.49
N LEU A 227 4.58 13.43 12.38
CA LEU A 227 3.42 13.46 13.25
C LEU A 227 2.42 14.49 12.75
N VAL A 228 1.15 14.16 12.89
CA VAL A 228 0.03 15.00 12.51
C VAL A 228 -0.92 15.07 13.70
N ASN A 229 -1.12 16.29 14.19
CA ASN A 229 -2.07 16.60 15.27
C ASN A 229 -3.23 17.38 14.67
N LEU A 230 -4.44 17.05 15.12
CA LEU A 230 -5.67 17.70 14.70
C LEU A 230 -6.38 18.26 15.92
N ARG A 231 -6.83 19.51 15.84
CA ARG A 231 -7.68 20.15 16.86
C ARG A 231 -8.90 20.77 16.18
N ARG A 232 -10.07 20.56 16.77
CA ARG A 232 -11.30 21.29 16.46
C ARG A 232 -11.76 21.99 17.73
N GLU A 233 -12.33 23.17 17.57
CA GLU A 233 -12.94 23.90 18.68
C GLU A 233 -14.36 23.38 18.97
N ASP A 234 -15.10 23.02 17.92
CA ASP A 234 -16.44 22.46 17.95
C ASP A 234 -16.58 21.41 16.83
N ASP A 235 -17.29 20.31 17.10
CA ASP A 235 -17.53 19.25 16.10
C ASP A 235 -18.53 19.70 15.01
N GLU A 236 -19.31 20.75 15.26
CA GLU A 236 -20.26 21.33 14.29
C GLU A 236 -19.61 22.35 13.34
N LEU A 237 -18.38 22.79 13.63
CA LEU A 237 -17.64 23.77 12.84
C LEU A 237 -16.76 23.08 11.77
N PRO A 238 -16.68 23.62 10.55
CA PRO A 238 -15.88 23.04 9.48
C PRO A 238 -14.38 23.20 9.70
N GLU A 239 -13.94 24.14 10.54
CA GLU A 239 -12.53 24.49 10.70
C GLU A 239 -11.74 23.46 11.51
N VAL A 240 -10.57 23.09 11.00
CA VAL A 240 -9.63 22.16 11.62
C VAL A 240 -8.26 22.78 11.67
N GLU A 241 -7.68 22.84 12.86
CA GLU A 241 -6.29 23.21 13.05
C GLU A 241 -5.41 21.97 12.97
N ILE A 242 -4.41 22.03 12.09
CA ILE A 242 -3.51 20.92 11.77
C ILE A 242 -2.09 21.35 12.14
N THR A 243 -1.43 20.54 12.95
CA THR A 243 -0.02 20.72 13.28
C THR A 243 0.80 19.53 12.80
N LEU A 244 1.73 19.81 11.88
CA LEU A 244 2.68 18.85 11.32
C LEU A 244 4.01 18.97 12.05
N ARG A 245 4.59 17.85 12.48
CA ARG A 245 5.90 17.84 13.15
C ARG A 245 6.76 16.71 12.64
N VAL A 246 8.06 16.98 12.48
CA VAL A 246 9.02 15.96 12.06
C VAL A 246 10.02 15.71 13.17
N TYR A 247 10.16 14.45 13.58
CA TYR A 247 11.10 14.00 14.61
C TYR A 247 12.17 13.07 14.02
N PRO A 248 13.40 13.07 14.57
CA PRO A 248 14.38 12.03 14.28
C PRO A 248 13.90 10.68 14.85
N THR A 249 14.49 9.58 14.39
CA THR A 249 14.15 8.23 14.89
C THR A 249 15.33 7.49 15.48
N GLY A 250 15.04 6.39 16.18
CA GLY A 250 16.06 5.59 16.84
C GLY A 250 16.74 6.36 17.98
N ASP A 251 18.07 6.29 18.01
CA ASP A 251 18.89 6.99 19.00
C ASP A 251 19.33 8.39 18.55
N ASP A 252 18.89 8.84 17.36
CA ASP A 252 19.27 10.14 16.83
C ASP A 252 18.59 11.28 17.60
N VAL A 253 19.40 12.27 17.96
CA VAL A 253 18.98 13.41 18.78
C VAL A 253 18.48 14.57 17.93
N TYR A 254 19.02 14.71 16.72
CA TYR A 254 18.82 15.83 15.81
C TYR A 254 18.33 15.33 14.45
N LEU A 255 17.57 16.16 13.76
CA LEU A 255 17.16 15.90 12.39
C LEU A 255 18.35 15.98 11.43
N PRO A 256 18.28 15.28 10.28
CA PRO A 256 19.23 15.51 9.20
C PRO A 256 19.26 17.00 8.81
N PRO A 257 20.44 17.63 8.73
CA PRO A 257 20.54 19.02 8.33
C PRO A 257 20.02 19.20 6.90
N ASN A 258 19.35 20.33 6.66
CA ASN A 258 18.69 20.67 5.39
C ASN A 258 17.47 19.81 5.04
N LEU A 259 16.96 18.97 5.95
CA LEU A 259 15.65 18.36 5.78
C LEU A 259 14.58 19.44 5.70
N LYS A 260 13.76 19.41 4.66
CA LYS A 260 12.65 20.35 4.47
C LYS A 260 11.32 19.66 4.75
N LEU A 261 10.44 20.37 5.45
CA LEU A 261 9.01 20.12 5.53
C LEU A 261 8.31 21.20 4.71
N ILE A 262 7.63 20.81 3.64
CA ILE A 262 6.93 21.71 2.73
C ILE A 262 5.45 21.33 2.76
N VAL A 263 4.58 22.32 2.87
CA VAL A 263 3.14 22.18 2.75
C VAL A 263 2.72 22.90 1.48
N LEU A 264 1.97 22.22 0.63
CA LEU A 264 1.39 22.75 -0.59
C LEU A 264 -0.13 22.76 -0.48
N SER A 265 -0.75 23.82 -0.98
CA SER A 265 -2.19 23.91 -1.21
C SER A 265 -2.40 24.37 -2.65
N GLU A 266 -3.33 23.75 -3.37
CA GLU A 266 -3.57 24.00 -4.80
C GLU A 266 -2.29 23.93 -5.68
N ASN A 267 -1.35 23.05 -5.32
CA ASN A 267 -0.02 22.90 -5.93
C ASN A 267 0.94 24.10 -5.76
N GLU A 268 0.60 25.08 -4.92
CA GLU A 268 1.48 26.18 -4.54
C GLU A 268 2.05 25.95 -3.14
N ILE A 269 3.29 26.39 -2.90
CA ILE A 269 3.90 26.28 -1.56
C ILE A 269 3.17 27.22 -0.61
N PHE A 270 2.41 26.64 0.31
CA PHE A 270 1.79 27.36 1.42
C PHE A 270 2.83 27.71 2.49
N GLN A 271 3.67 26.74 2.87
CA GLN A 271 4.71 26.94 3.89
C GLN A 271 5.88 25.98 3.69
N GLU A 272 7.10 26.44 3.99
CA GLU A 272 8.32 25.63 3.99
C GLU A 272 9.14 25.87 5.26
N VAL A 273 9.63 24.80 5.87
CA VAL A 273 10.50 24.83 7.05
C VAL A 273 11.71 23.94 6.81
N THR A 274 12.92 24.46 6.99
CA THR A 274 14.17 23.72 6.80
C THR A 274 14.88 23.48 8.13
N ALA A 275 15.23 22.23 8.41
CA ALA A 275 15.97 21.81 9.60
C ALA A 275 17.43 22.26 9.56
N ARG A 276 17.89 22.77 10.71
CA ARG A 276 19.31 23.07 11.00
C ARG A 276 19.96 21.90 11.73
N SER A 277 21.29 21.91 11.83
CA SER A 277 22.09 20.85 12.46
C SER A 277 21.78 20.57 13.93
N GLU A 278 21.14 21.50 14.63
CA GLU A 278 20.78 21.38 16.06
C GLU A 278 19.27 21.23 16.27
N ASP A 279 18.48 21.19 15.18
CA ASP A 279 17.04 21.06 15.30
C ASP A 279 16.68 19.62 15.65
N ARG A 280 16.05 19.45 16.81
CA ARG A 280 15.49 18.17 17.27
C ARG A 280 14.09 17.91 16.67
N ILE A 281 13.51 18.95 16.09
CA ILE A 281 12.17 18.99 15.53
C ILE A 281 12.07 20.16 14.54
N ILE A 282 11.32 19.97 13.46
CA ILE A 282 10.75 21.05 12.66
C ILE A 282 9.22 20.91 12.67
N GLN A 283 8.52 22.03 12.57
CA GLN A 283 7.05 22.04 12.65
C GLN A 283 6.43 23.06 11.71
N CYS A 284 5.21 22.76 11.28
CA CYS A 284 4.36 23.62 10.48
C CYS A 284 2.93 23.54 11.05
N GLN A 285 2.20 24.65 11.01
CA GLN A 285 0.81 24.72 11.44
C GLN A 285 -0.01 25.37 10.34
N LEU A 286 -1.18 24.81 10.08
CA LEU A 286 -2.15 25.32 9.13
C LEU A 286 -3.56 25.14 9.69
N GLU A 287 -4.49 25.91 9.14
CA GLU A 287 -5.93 25.80 9.39
C GLU A 287 -6.61 25.57 8.04
N GLY A 288 -7.64 24.74 8.02
CA GLY A 288 -8.44 24.50 6.83
C GLY A 288 -9.80 23.91 7.16
N GLU A 289 -10.69 23.88 6.18
CA GLU A 289 -12.06 23.40 6.31
C GLU A 289 -12.20 21.94 5.87
N VAL A 290 -13.16 21.21 6.44
CA VAL A 290 -13.50 19.84 6.01
C VAL A 290 -13.73 19.77 4.49
N GLY A 291 -13.01 18.88 3.83
CA GLY A 291 -13.02 18.68 2.39
C GLY A 291 -11.92 19.42 1.63
N GLU A 292 -11.17 20.33 2.26
CA GLU A 292 -9.99 20.93 1.64
C GLU A 292 -8.84 19.92 1.53
N GLU A 293 -8.05 20.03 0.45
CA GLU A 293 -6.90 19.16 0.19
C GLU A 293 -5.60 19.93 0.35
N PHE A 294 -4.59 19.26 0.89
CA PHE A 294 -3.22 19.79 0.94
C PHE A 294 -2.21 18.65 0.83
N THR A 295 -1.01 18.99 0.39
CA THR A 295 0.08 18.04 0.20
C THR A 295 1.23 18.39 1.14
N VAL A 296 1.84 17.38 1.76
CA VAL A 296 3.06 17.52 2.56
C VAL A 296 4.21 16.85 1.84
N GLN A 297 5.32 17.57 1.67
CA GLN A 297 6.56 17.03 1.15
C GLN A 297 7.67 17.07 2.20
N LEU A 298 8.37 15.95 2.32
CA LEU A 298 9.64 15.84 3.03
C LEU A 298 10.77 15.73 2.02
N VAL A 299 11.68 16.69 2.02
CA VAL A 299 12.77 16.78 1.05
C VAL A 299 14.13 16.76 1.75
N LEU A 300 15.01 15.84 1.34
CA LEU A 300 16.39 15.76 1.82
C LEU A 300 17.30 15.36 0.66
N GLY A 301 18.12 16.30 0.18
CA GLY A 301 18.93 16.09 -1.02
C GLY A 301 18.04 15.81 -2.24
N GLU A 302 18.22 14.64 -2.86
CA GLU A 302 17.40 14.17 -4.00
C GLU A 302 16.14 13.40 -3.55
N ALA A 303 16.04 13.04 -2.27
CA ALA A 303 14.89 12.31 -1.75
C ALA A 303 13.70 13.26 -1.58
N ILE A 304 12.57 12.92 -2.18
CA ILE A 304 11.28 13.58 -1.99
C ILE A 304 10.27 12.51 -1.62
N ILE A 305 9.61 12.70 -0.47
CA ILE A 305 8.44 11.92 -0.08
C ILE A 305 7.26 12.87 -0.02
N THR A 306 6.14 12.44 -0.61
CA THR A 306 4.91 13.21 -0.71
C THR A 306 3.81 12.46 0.01
N GLU A 307 3.03 13.17 0.82
CA GLU A 307 1.82 12.66 1.47
C GLU A 307 0.69 13.65 1.16
N ASP A 308 -0.38 13.16 0.54
CA ASP A 308 -1.56 13.97 0.26
C ASP A 308 -2.57 13.79 1.41
N PHE A 309 -3.30 14.86 1.72
CA PHE A 309 -4.28 14.90 2.80
C PHE A 309 -5.56 15.56 2.32
N VAL A 310 -6.69 15.09 2.84
CA VAL A 310 -7.98 15.78 2.78
C VAL A 310 -8.48 15.97 4.20
N ILE A 311 -8.90 17.19 4.53
CA ILE A 311 -9.35 17.56 5.87
C ILE A 311 -10.69 16.90 6.18
#